data_AF-A0A1Y2WJG8-F1
#
_entry.id   AF-A0A1Y2WJG8-F1
#
_cell.length_a   1.000
_cell.length_b   1.000
_cell.length_c   1.000
_cell.angle_alpha   90.00
_cell.angle_beta   90.00
_cell.angle_gamma   90.00
#
_symmetry.space_group_name_H-M   'P 1'
#
loop_
_entity.id
_entity.type
_entity.pdbx_description
1 polymer ?
#
loop_
_entity_poly.entity_id
_entity_poly.type
_entity_poly.pdbx_seq_one_letter_code
_entity_poly.pdbx_strand_id
1 'polypeptide(L)'
;MDTPAYYLTSFSPNTLGNISLEISKSRLGKTEFKVLVSSGKTWSDTPLFVENPELLFNVRQKWAHARHVWTDSSDEEVAYEDNKDNQHKLVVTTAMGRERRDALVAAWCLKLWHDTSESSRAKRDHMERLTPPEEVLLKGGMRSMKNIGALGSLAGLG
;
A
#
# COMPACT_ATOMS: atom_id res chain seq x y z
N MET A 1 -4.36 -9.99 19.84
CA MET A 1 -3.83 -9.02 18.87
C MET A 1 -3.67 -9.76 17.56
N ASP A 2 -4.38 -9.33 16.52
CA ASP A 2 -4.23 -9.91 15.19
C ASP A 2 -2.88 -9.47 14.60
N THR A 3 -2.24 -10.37 13.87
CA THR A 3 -1.00 -10.10 13.16
C THR A 3 -1.29 -9.10 12.03
N PRO A 4 -0.54 -7.97 11.92
CA PRO A 4 -0.70 -7.04 10.81
C PRO A 4 -0.54 -7.74 9.45
N ALA A 5 -1.22 -7.27 8.40
CA ALA A 5 -1.12 -7.87 7.07
C ALA A 5 0.27 -7.69 6.43
N TYR A 6 0.94 -6.58 6.74
CA TYR A 6 2.27 -6.24 6.23
C TYR A 6 3.18 -5.90 7.40
N TYR A 7 4.19 -6.73 7.63
CA TYR A 7 5.13 -6.57 8.73
C TYR A 7 6.50 -7.17 8.42
N LEU A 8 7.47 -6.79 9.25
CA LEU A 8 8.82 -7.32 9.29
C LEU A 8 9.13 -7.72 10.74
N THR A 9 9.66 -8.91 10.92
CA THR A 9 10.20 -9.33 12.22
C THR A 9 11.69 -9.12 12.25
N SER A 10 12.20 -8.63 13.37
CA SER A 10 13.62 -8.57 13.59
C SER A 10 14.20 -9.95 13.89
N PHE A 11 15.37 -10.21 13.31
CA PHE A 11 16.15 -11.40 13.62
C PHE A 11 16.87 -11.31 14.97
N SER A 12 17.22 -10.11 15.45
CA SER A 12 18.02 -9.94 16.67
C SER A 12 17.52 -8.80 17.57
N PRO A 13 17.76 -8.89 18.90
CA PRO A 13 17.39 -7.83 19.84
C PRO A 13 18.13 -6.50 19.60
N ASN A 14 19.26 -6.52 18.88
CA ASN A 14 20.11 -5.36 18.58
C ASN A 14 19.61 -4.54 17.39
N THR A 15 18.31 -4.52 17.16
CA THR A 15 17.66 -3.76 16.09
C THR A 15 16.56 -2.93 16.70
N LEU A 16 15.92 -2.06 15.90
CA LEU A 16 14.78 -1.28 16.36
C LEU A 16 13.58 -2.15 16.79
N GLY A 17 13.52 -3.42 16.36
CA GLY A 17 12.45 -4.36 16.71
C GLY A 17 11.58 -4.74 15.52
N ASN A 18 10.41 -5.31 15.80
CA ASN A 18 9.45 -5.70 14.76
C ASN A 18 8.74 -4.46 14.22
N ILE A 19 8.59 -4.37 12.89
CA ILE A 19 7.98 -3.24 12.19
C ILE A 19 6.67 -3.68 11.55
N SER A 20 5.63 -2.85 11.64
CA SER A 20 4.36 -3.07 10.94
C SER A 20 4.00 -1.86 10.07
N LEU A 21 3.34 -2.13 8.94
CA LEU A 21 2.80 -1.11 8.05
C LEU A 21 1.30 -1.01 8.22
N GLU A 22 0.83 0.07 8.85
CA GLU A 22 -0.59 0.39 8.94
C GLU A 22 -1.00 1.19 7.70
N ILE A 23 -2.10 0.78 7.07
CA ILE A 23 -2.60 1.40 5.84
C ILE A 23 -3.94 2.05 6.18
N SER A 24 -4.09 3.32 5.85
CA SER A 24 -5.35 4.04 6.00
C SER A 24 -5.68 4.84 4.75
N LYS A 25 -6.94 5.26 4.61
CA LYS A 25 -7.37 6.18 3.56
C LYS A 25 -7.63 7.54 4.20
N SER A 26 -6.97 8.57 3.68
CA SER A 26 -7.28 9.95 4.02
C SER A 26 -8.72 10.31 3.61
N ARG A 27 -9.23 11.42 4.17
CA ARG A 27 -10.57 11.97 3.83
C ARG A 27 -10.75 12.24 2.34
N LEU A 28 -9.65 12.41 1.60
CA LEU A 28 -9.63 12.70 0.17
C LEU A 28 -9.34 11.45 -0.68
N GLY A 29 -9.46 10.25 -0.08
CA GLY A 29 -9.31 8.97 -0.76
C GLY A 29 -7.87 8.56 -1.07
N LYS A 30 -6.89 9.35 -0.65
CA LYS A 30 -5.46 9.02 -0.82
C LYS A 30 -5.02 8.03 0.24
N THR A 31 -4.27 7.01 -0.17
CA THR A 31 -3.65 6.06 0.75
C THR A 31 -2.57 6.74 1.56
N GLU A 32 -2.61 6.53 2.87
CA GLU A 32 -1.58 6.95 3.80
C GLU A 32 -1.04 5.71 4.51
N PHE A 33 0.25 5.74 4.81
CA PHE A 33 0.89 4.65 5.53
C PHE A 33 1.51 5.18 6.81
N LYS A 34 1.44 4.36 7.87
CA LYS A 34 2.22 4.56 9.08
C LYS A 34 3.12 3.36 9.28
N VAL A 35 4.38 3.63 9.53
CA VAL A 35 5.36 2.62 9.91
C VAL A 35 5.48 2.66 11.41
N LEU A 36 5.06 1.57 12.04
CA LEU A 36 5.05 1.44 13.50
C LEU A 36 6.11 0.43 13.92
N VAL A 37 6.76 0.69 15.06
CA VAL A 37 7.79 -0.18 15.62
C VAL A 37 7.35 -0.71 16.98
N SER A 38 7.50 -2.02 17.15
CA SER A 38 7.41 -2.71 18.43
C SER A 38 8.82 -2.90 18.98
N SER A 39 9.29 -1.89 19.69
CA SER A 39 10.66 -1.80 20.20
C SER A 39 11.03 -3.00 21.08
N GLY A 40 12.21 -3.57 20.85
CA GLY A 40 12.73 -4.73 21.58
C GLY A 40 12.07 -6.07 21.23
N LYS A 41 11.11 -6.11 20.28
CA LYS A 41 10.52 -7.36 19.78
C LYS A 41 11.36 -7.98 18.67
N THR A 42 11.33 -9.30 18.62
CA THR A 42 12.02 -10.16 17.65
C THR A 42 11.04 -11.17 17.06
N TRP A 43 11.50 -11.94 16.08
CA TRP A 43 10.73 -12.99 15.42
C TRP A 43 10.29 -14.14 16.35
N SER A 44 10.99 -14.33 17.48
CA SER A 44 10.67 -15.41 18.44
C SER A 44 9.74 -14.97 19.56
N ASP A 45 9.42 -13.69 19.67
CA ASP A 45 8.60 -13.16 20.75
C ASP A 45 7.11 -13.49 20.58
N THR A 46 6.44 -13.77 21.70
CA THR A 46 4.98 -13.95 21.75
C THR A 46 4.40 -13.04 22.83
N PRO A 47 3.59 -12.01 22.48
CA PRO A 47 3.21 -11.61 21.12
C PRO A 47 4.36 -10.92 20.36
N LEU A 48 4.32 -11.02 19.01
CA LEU A 48 5.28 -10.39 18.10
C LEU A 48 5.24 -8.86 18.14
N PHE A 49 4.08 -8.28 18.47
CA PHE A 49 3.86 -6.84 18.48
C PHE A 49 3.38 -6.38 19.85
N VAL A 50 3.74 -5.15 20.21
CA VAL A 50 3.20 -4.48 21.41
C VAL A 50 1.85 -3.84 21.08
N GLU A 51 1.03 -3.63 22.11
CA GLU A 51 -0.30 -3.04 21.93
C GLU A 51 -0.26 -1.58 21.47
N ASN A 52 0.71 -0.81 21.96
CA ASN A 52 0.90 0.60 21.61
C ASN A 52 2.26 0.79 20.95
N PRO A 53 2.43 0.40 19.66
CA PRO A 53 3.69 0.54 18.97
C PRO A 53 4.00 2.01 18.69
N GLU A 54 5.29 2.33 18.60
CA GLU A 54 5.76 3.69 18.38
C GLU A 54 5.74 4.04 16.89
N LEU A 55 5.36 5.28 16.55
CA LEU A 55 5.41 5.77 15.18
C LEU A 55 6.85 6.04 14.77
N LEU A 56 7.34 5.31 13.77
CA LEU A 56 8.68 5.49 13.23
C LEU A 56 8.69 6.46 12.05
N PHE A 57 7.76 6.27 11.11
CA PHE A 57 7.60 7.11 9.93
C PHE A 57 6.12 7.24 9.51
N ASN A 58 5.75 8.38 8.95
CA ASN A 58 4.53 8.54 8.17
C ASN A 58 4.85 8.61 6.68
N VAL A 59 3.96 8.10 5.84
CA VAL A 59 4.08 8.19 4.38
C VAL A 59 2.81 8.78 3.81
N ARG A 60 2.94 9.92 3.13
CA ARG A 60 1.82 10.65 2.55
C ARG A 60 2.13 11.09 1.12
N GLN A 61 1.11 11.13 0.27
CA GLN A 61 1.26 11.63 -1.09
C GLN A 61 1.13 13.16 -1.11
N LYS A 62 2.18 13.88 -1.53
CA LYS A 62 2.14 15.35 -1.67
C LYS A 62 1.38 15.76 -2.92
N TRP A 63 0.46 16.72 -2.77
CA TRP A 63 -0.46 17.20 -3.82
C TRP A 63 0.22 17.65 -5.12
N ALA A 64 1.37 18.29 -5.02
CA ALA A 64 1.97 18.97 -6.16
C ALA A 64 2.71 18.04 -7.14
N HIS A 65 3.11 16.83 -6.71
CA HIS A 65 4.08 16.01 -7.48
C HIS A 65 3.73 14.52 -7.54
N ALA A 66 2.56 14.11 -7.03
CA ALA A 66 2.14 12.71 -6.91
C ALA A 66 3.16 11.78 -6.20
N ARG A 67 4.21 12.34 -5.57
CA ARG A 67 5.27 11.62 -4.88
C ARG A 67 4.88 11.29 -3.45
N HIS A 68 5.27 10.11 -2.98
CA HIS A 68 5.19 9.79 -1.56
C HIS A 68 6.35 10.46 -0.83
N VAL A 69 6.03 11.11 0.27
CA VAL A 69 6.99 11.73 1.17
C VAL A 69 6.94 10.98 2.48
N TRP A 70 8.12 10.68 2.99
CA TRP A 70 8.36 10.00 4.25
C TRP A 70 8.75 11.04 5.29
N THR A 71 7.96 11.14 6.35
CA THR A 71 8.23 12.02 7.50
C THR A 71 8.49 11.21 8.75
N ASP A 72 9.23 11.78 9.69
CA ASP A 72 9.43 11.16 11.00
C ASP A 72 8.23 11.41 11.96
N SER A 73 8.40 11.04 13.23
CA SER A 73 7.41 11.25 14.29
C SER A 73 7.11 12.73 14.57
N SER A 74 8.01 13.64 14.19
CA SER A 74 7.88 15.09 14.32
C SER A 74 7.30 15.74 13.06
N ASP A 75 6.90 14.93 12.07
CA ASP A 75 6.43 15.33 10.73
C ASP A 75 7.50 16.03 9.87
N GLU A 76 8.79 15.84 10.19
CA GLU A 76 9.91 16.36 9.39
C GLU A 76 10.25 15.41 8.23
N GLU A 77 10.49 15.97 7.04
CA GLU A 77 10.79 15.18 5.82
C GLU A 77 12.16 14.49 5.94
N VAL A 78 12.16 13.15 5.90
CA VAL A 78 13.38 12.33 5.99
C VAL A 78 13.74 11.64 4.68
N ALA A 79 12.74 11.41 3.82
CA ALA A 79 12.93 10.89 2.47
C ALA A 79 11.74 11.19 1.57
N TYR A 80 11.94 11.01 0.27
CA TYR A 80 10.84 10.99 -0.71
C TYR A 80 11.07 9.91 -1.76
N GLU A 81 9.98 9.44 -2.35
CA GLU A 81 10.00 8.52 -3.48
C GLU A 81 10.17 9.30 -4.79
N ASP A 82 11.12 8.86 -5.60
CA ASP A 82 11.29 9.27 -6.98
C ASP A 82 10.99 8.06 -7.86
N ASN A 83 10.00 8.19 -8.74
CA ASN A 83 9.56 7.13 -9.66
C ASN A 83 9.86 7.49 -11.12
N LYS A 84 10.86 8.36 -11.35
CA LYS A 84 11.29 8.70 -12.70
C LYS A 84 11.83 7.46 -13.42
N ASP A 85 11.65 7.42 -14.74
CA ASP A 85 12.19 6.40 -15.64
C ASP A 85 11.76 4.95 -15.29
N ASN A 86 10.58 4.81 -14.68
CA ASN A 86 10.00 3.51 -14.28
C ASN A 86 10.88 2.72 -13.29
N GLN A 87 11.73 3.42 -12.53
CA GLN A 87 12.52 2.85 -11.45
C GLN A 87 12.04 3.37 -10.11
N HIS A 88 11.84 2.45 -9.15
CA HIS A 88 11.54 2.83 -7.78
C HIS A 88 12.82 3.30 -7.09
N LYS A 89 12.84 4.55 -6.64
CA LYS A 89 13.98 5.12 -5.90
C LYS A 89 13.50 5.81 -4.63
N LEU A 90 14.17 5.51 -3.52
CA LEU A 90 14.01 6.24 -2.27
C LEU A 90 15.18 7.21 -2.10
N VAL A 91 14.88 8.51 -2.03
CA VAL A 91 15.89 9.55 -1.79
C VAL A 91 15.84 9.95 -0.33
N VAL A 92 16.87 9.59 0.43
CA VAL A 92 17.03 9.99 1.84
C VAL A 92 17.62 11.40 1.92
N THR A 93 16.91 12.31 2.58
CA THR A 93 17.26 13.74 2.65
C THR A 93 17.91 14.14 3.96
N THR A 94 17.74 13.33 5.01
CA THR A 94 18.17 13.66 6.37
C THR A 94 19.21 12.67 6.87
N ALA A 95 20.24 13.19 7.54
CA ALA A 95 21.24 12.34 8.21
C ALA A 95 20.57 11.55 9.34
N MET A 96 20.74 10.23 9.32
CA MET A 96 20.16 9.33 10.32
C MET A 96 21.11 8.19 10.64
N GLY A 97 21.00 7.67 11.87
CA GLY A 97 21.72 6.49 12.34
C GLY A 97 21.41 5.24 11.50
N ARG A 98 22.35 4.29 11.48
CA ARG A 98 22.27 3.09 10.64
C ARG A 98 20.96 2.33 10.85
N GLU A 99 20.62 2.02 12.09
CA GLU A 99 19.42 1.24 12.41
C GLU A 99 18.13 1.88 11.90
N ARG A 100 18.01 3.21 12.04
CA ARG A 100 16.87 3.98 11.55
C ARG A 100 16.82 4.02 10.02
N ARG A 101 17.97 4.08 9.36
CA ARG A 101 18.07 4.00 7.90
C ARG A 101 17.68 2.64 7.37
N ASP A 102 18.16 1.57 8.01
CA ASP A 102 17.86 0.20 7.62
C ASP A 102 16.36 -0.07 7.77
N ALA A 103 15.75 0.40 8.87
CA ALA A 103 14.30 0.34 9.07
C ALA A 103 13.52 1.15 8.02
N LEU A 104 14.00 2.34 7.63
CA LEU A 104 13.39 3.14 6.56
C LEU A 104 13.39 2.38 5.23
N VAL A 105 14.53 1.81 4.83
CA VAL A 105 14.65 1.06 3.58
C VAL A 105 13.80 -0.21 3.62
N ALA A 106 13.81 -0.95 4.74
CA ALA A 106 13.01 -2.15 4.89
C ALA A 106 11.50 -1.84 4.84
N ALA A 107 11.05 -0.77 5.50
CA ALA A 107 9.67 -0.31 5.44
C ALA A 107 9.28 0.16 4.03
N TRP A 108 10.19 0.80 3.29
CA TRP A 108 9.96 1.16 1.90
C TRP A 108 9.77 -0.07 1.01
N CYS A 109 10.60 -1.11 1.17
CA CYS A 109 10.39 -2.39 0.49
C CYS A 109 9.02 -3.01 0.82
N LEU A 110 8.61 -2.97 2.09
CA LEU A 110 7.31 -3.48 2.52
C LEU A 110 6.15 -2.71 1.87
N LYS A 111 6.28 -1.40 1.73
CA LYS A 111 5.32 -0.53 1.04
C LYS A 111 5.28 -0.80 -0.47
N LEU A 112 6.43 -1.03 -1.11
CA LEU A 112 6.47 -1.45 -2.52
C LEU A 112 5.78 -2.81 -2.74
N TRP A 113 5.95 -3.76 -1.81
CA TRP A 113 5.21 -5.02 -1.85
C TRP A 113 3.70 -4.80 -1.74
N HIS A 114 3.25 -3.97 -0.82
CA HIS A 114 1.84 -3.57 -0.73
C HIS A 114 1.34 -2.98 -2.06
N ASP A 115 2.05 -2.01 -2.62
CA ASP A 115 1.60 -1.36 -3.86
C ASP A 115 1.54 -2.35 -5.04
N THR A 116 2.46 -3.32 -5.06
CA THR A 116 2.50 -4.37 -6.09
C THR A 116 1.36 -5.38 -5.91
N SER A 117 1.12 -5.86 -4.69
CA SER A 117 0.05 -6.81 -4.38
C SER A 117 -1.34 -6.20 -4.54
N GLU A 118 -1.49 -4.92 -4.22
CA GLU A 118 -2.76 -4.20 -4.33
C GLU A 118 -3.01 -3.58 -5.71
N SER A 119 -2.08 -3.76 -6.65
CA SER A 119 -2.19 -3.23 -8.00
C SER A 119 -3.42 -3.79 -8.74
N SER A 120 -4.03 -3.00 -9.62
CA SER A 120 -5.16 -3.44 -10.45
C SER A 120 -4.82 -4.66 -11.30
N ARG A 121 -3.54 -4.84 -11.65
CA ARG A 121 -3.04 -6.02 -12.35
C ARG A 121 -3.07 -7.25 -11.43
N ALA A 122 -2.52 -7.16 -10.22
CA ALA A 122 -2.56 -8.26 -9.26
C ALA A 122 -4.01 -8.66 -8.90
N LYS A 123 -4.90 -7.68 -8.72
CA LYS A 123 -6.34 -7.91 -8.49
C LYS A 123 -7.02 -8.60 -9.67
N ARG A 124 -6.71 -8.19 -10.90
CA ARG A 124 -7.22 -8.81 -12.12
C ARG A 124 -6.69 -10.23 -12.30
N ASP A 125 -5.38 -10.44 -12.17
CA ASP A 125 -4.75 -11.75 -12.31
C ASP A 125 -5.26 -12.73 -11.24
N HIS A 126 -5.50 -12.27 -10.01
CA HIS A 126 -6.15 -13.06 -8.95
C HIS A 126 -7.60 -13.44 -9.31
N MET A 127 -8.39 -12.47 -9.79
CA MET A 127 -9.76 -12.72 -10.24
C MET A 127 -9.80 -13.69 -11.43
N GLU A 128 -8.91 -13.54 -12.41
CA GLU A 128 -8.77 -14.45 -13.55
C GLU A 128 -8.44 -15.88 -13.09
N ARG A 129 -7.56 -16.06 -12.08
CA ARG A 129 -7.23 -17.37 -11.51
C ARG A 129 -8.39 -18.04 -10.77
N LEU A 130 -9.26 -17.25 -10.14
CA LEU A 130 -10.42 -17.76 -9.40
C LEU A 130 -11.66 -17.97 -10.29
N THR A 131 -11.62 -17.52 -11.56
CA THR A 131 -12.72 -17.72 -12.50
C THR A 131 -12.62 -19.12 -13.11
N PRO A 132 -13.62 -20.00 -12.92
CA PRO A 132 -13.62 -21.33 -13.53
C PRO A 132 -13.56 -21.24 -15.07
N PRO A 133 -12.92 -22.20 -15.76
CA PRO A 133 -12.75 -22.18 -17.21
C PRO A 133 -14.06 -22.03 -18.01
N GLU A 134 -15.17 -22.55 -17.49
CA GLU A 134 -16.50 -22.43 -18.11
C GLU A 134 -17.04 -20.99 -18.25
N GLU A 135 -16.68 -20.06 -17.37
CA GLU A 135 -17.21 -18.68 -17.42
C GLU A 135 -16.45 -17.75 -18.38
N VAL A 136 -15.18 -18.06 -18.68
CA VAL A 136 -14.35 -17.28 -19.61
C VAL A 136 -14.88 -17.36 -21.04
N LEU A 137 -15.48 -18.50 -21.42
CA LEU A 137 -16.09 -18.72 -22.73
C LEU A 137 -17.36 -17.88 -22.94
N LEU A 138 -18.12 -17.58 -21.88
CA LEU A 138 -19.33 -16.76 -21.98
C LEU A 138 -19.01 -15.27 -22.16
N LYS A 139 -17.89 -14.77 -21.62
CA LYS A 139 -17.48 -13.35 -21.76
C LYS A 139 -16.82 -13.03 -23.12
N GLY A 140 -16.33 -14.02 -23.85
CA GLY A 140 -15.78 -13.83 -25.20
C GLY A 140 -16.82 -13.42 -26.26
N GLY A 141 -18.11 -13.61 -25.98
CA GLY A 141 -19.21 -13.38 -26.94
C GLY A 141 -19.84 -11.98 -26.94
N MET A 142 -19.60 -11.13 -25.93
CA MET A 142 -20.31 -9.82 -25.82
C MET A 142 -19.52 -8.63 -26.40
N ARG A 143 -18.82 -8.84 -27.51
CA ARG A 143 -18.36 -7.74 -28.40
C ARG A 143 -19.25 -7.65 -29.65
N SER A 144 -20.54 -7.39 -29.44
CA SER A 144 -21.40 -6.71 -30.42
C SER A 144 -22.76 -6.44 -29.81
N MET A 145 -23.03 -5.18 -29.51
CA MET A 145 -24.34 -4.56 -29.77
C MET A 145 -24.19 -3.05 -29.60
N LYS A 146 -23.77 -2.40 -30.70
CA LYS A 146 -24.16 -1.01 -30.97
C LYS A 146 -25.65 -1.06 -31.31
N ASN A 147 -26.53 -0.76 -30.36
CA ASN A 147 -27.94 -0.55 -30.68
C ASN A 147 -28.20 0.95 -30.91
N ILE A 148 -28.18 1.28 -32.19
CA ILE A 148 -28.87 2.39 -32.82
C ILE A 148 -30.38 2.15 -32.68
N GLY A 149 -31.16 3.20 -32.43
CA GLY A 149 -32.50 3.34 -33.00
C GLY A 149 -33.71 3.06 -32.11
N ALA A 150 -34.29 4.17 -31.61
CA ALA A 150 -35.71 4.57 -31.72
C ALA A 150 -36.86 3.58 -31.46
N LEU A 151 -37.82 4.04 -30.62
CA LEU A 151 -39.30 3.93 -30.71
C LEU A 151 -39.81 4.22 -29.27
N GLY A 152 -40.38 5.38 -28.95
CA GLY A 152 -41.65 5.90 -29.43
C GLY A 152 -42.63 5.92 -28.25
N SER A 153 -42.86 7.09 -27.64
CA SER A 153 -43.93 7.26 -26.64
C SER A 153 -44.79 8.47 -27.00
N LEU A 154 -45.81 8.21 -27.81
CA LEU A 154 -47.03 9.00 -27.88
C LEU A 154 -48.08 8.30 -27.00
N ALA A 155 -48.69 9.05 -26.08
CA ALA A 155 -50.09 8.97 -25.60
C ALA A 155 -50.25 9.04 -24.07
N GLY A 156 -51.18 9.92 -23.64
CA GLY A 156 -51.83 9.93 -22.32
C GLY A 156 -51.71 11.27 -21.57
N LEU A 157 -52.40 12.33 -22.00
CA LEU A 157 -53.67 12.84 -21.44
C LEU A 157 -53.63 13.21 -19.95
N GLY A 158 -53.65 14.52 -19.70
CA GLY A 158 -53.97 15.21 -18.45
C GLY A 158 -54.15 16.69 -18.77
#